data_AF-A0A439R9S0-F1
#
_entry.id   AF-A0A439R9S0-F1
#
_cell.length_a   1.000
_cell.length_b   1.000
_cell.length_c   1.000
_cell.angle_alpha   90.00
_cell.angle_beta   90.00
_cell.angle_gamma   90.00
#
_symmetry.space_group_name_H-M   'P 1'
#
loop_
_entity.id
_entity.type
_entity.pdbx_description
1 polymer ?
#
loop_
_entity_poly.entity_id
_entity_poly.type
_entity_poly.pdbx_seq_one_letter_code
_entity_poly.pdbx_strand_id
1 'polypeptide(L)'
;MLVAASPHAAWAPSTYSRSWNAVLQTANVQAVTLDELRHSYASTMVRNGAPLIIVAQALGHSDTRTAEKRYAQLAPSYVADTIRRLAPDIRRD
;
A
#
# COMPACT_ATOMS: atom_id res chain seq x y z
N MET A 1 13.92 9.63 -34.10
CA MET A 1 13.84 10.81 -33.22
C MET A 1 13.69 10.33 -31.78
N LEU A 2 14.80 10.19 -31.05
CA LEU A 2 14.80 9.79 -29.64
C LEU A 2 14.69 11.06 -28.79
N VAL A 3 13.52 11.32 -28.21
CA VAL A 3 13.38 12.36 -27.19
C VAL A 3 13.95 11.78 -25.90
N ALA A 4 15.19 12.16 -25.57
CA ALA A 4 15.74 11.92 -24.25
C ALA A 4 14.92 12.75 -23.24
N ALA A 5 14.18 12.07 -22.37
CA ALA A 5 13.46 12.72 -21.28
C ALA A 5 14.46 13.50 -20.40
N SER A 6 14.18 14.77 -20.12
CA SER A 6 15.04 15.60 -19.29
C SER A 6 15.22 14.95 -17.90
N PRO A 7 16.43 14.98 -17.30
CA PRO A 7 16.75 14.30 -16.04
C PRO A 7 15.97 14.82 -14.80
N HIS A 8 15.19 15.89 -14.95
CA HIS A 8 14.33 16.47 -13.93
C HIS A 8 12.85 16.52 -14.33
N ALA A 9 12.46 15.85 -15.41
CA ALA A 9 11.06 15.75 -15.78
C ALA A 9 10.32 14.94 -14.70
N ALA A 10 9.13 15.42 -14.31
CA ALA A 10 8.28 14.70 -13.37
C ALA A 10 8.07 13.26 -13.88
N TRP A 11 8.24 12.28 -12.98
CA TRP A 11 8.08 10.88 -13.32
C TRP A 11 6.61 10.61 -13.68
N ALA A 12 6.31 10.62 -14.99
CA ALA A 12 4.97 10.38 -15.51
C ALA A 12 4.81 8.91 -15.94
N PRO A 13 3.60 8.34 -15.90
CA PRO A 13 3.30 7.00 -16.41
C PRO A 13 3.94 6.72 -17.77
N SER A 14 3.76 7.65 -18.71
CA SER A 14 4.32 7.57 -20.06
C SER A 14 5.84 7.37 -20.11
N THR A 15 6.58 7.82 -19.10
CA THR A 15 8.05 7.71 -19.02
C THR A 15 8.50 6.29 -18.67
N TYR A 16 7.71 5.52 -17.90
CA TYR A 16 8.10 4.18 -17.42
C TYR A 16 7.19 3.05 -17.90
N SER A 17 6.02 3.33 -18.50
CA SER A 17 5.06 2.28 -18.87
C SER A 17 5.66 1.20 -19.77
N ARG A 18 6.56 1.56 -20.71
CA ARG A 18 7.17 0.58 -21.62
C ARG A 18 8.06 -0.41 -20.87
N SER A 19 9.01 0.08 -20.07
CA SER A 19 9.91 -0.78 -19.31
C SER A 19 9.14 -1.57 -18.25
N TRP A 20 8.15 -0.95 -17.62
CA TRP A 20 7.29 -1.58 -16.64
C TRP A 20 6.47 -2.73 -17.22
N ASN A 21 5.85 -2.54 -18.39
CA ASN A 21 5.10 -3.60 -19.06
C ASN A 21 5.99 -4.80 -19.43
N ALA A 22 7.24 -4.55 -19.84
CA ALA A 22 8.19 -5.63 -20.10
C ALA A 22 8.50 -6.42 -18.82
N VAL A 23 8.71 -5.74 -17.68
CA VAL A 23 8.91 -6.38 -16.38
C VAL A 23 7.70 -7.24 -15.99
N LEU A 24 6.47 -6.72 -16.13
CA LEU A 24 5.25 -7.45 -15.82
C LEU A 24 5.08 -8.71 -16.68
N GLN A 25 5.41 -8.62 -17.98
CA GLN A 25 5.39 -9.76 -18.89
C GLN A 25 6.40 -10.83 -18.49
N THR A 26 7.64 -10.43 -18.16
CA THR A 26 8.67 -11.37 -17.70
C THR A 26 8.31 -12.01 -16.36
N ALA A 27 7.69 -11.26 -15.45
CA ALA A 27 7.24 -11.75 -14.15
C ALA A 27 5.95 -12.58 -14.24
N ASN A 28 5.27 -12.62 -15.40
CA ASN A 28 4.00 -13.30 -15.62
C ASN A 28 2.93 -12.94 -14.58
N VAL A 29 2.82 -11.65 -14.27
CA VAL A 29 1.82 -11.10 -13.34
C VAL A 29 0.81 -10.24 -14.08
N GLN A 30 -0.38 -10.07 -13.49
CA GLN A 30 -1.40 -9.17 -14.03
C GLN A 30 -0.86 -7.73 -14.14
N ALA A 31 -1.45 -6.97 -15.05
CA ALA A 31 -1.09 -5.57 -15.25
C ALA A 31 -1.42 -4.77 -13.98
N VAL A 32 -0.39 -4.45 -13.21
CA VAL A 32 -0.46 -3.60 -12.01
C VAL A 32 0.42 -2.38 -12.20
N THR A 33 0.07 -1.28 -11.56
CA THR A 33 0.85 -0.04 -11.56
C THR A 33 1.80 0.01 -10.37
N LEU A 34 2.83 0.88 -10.45
CA LEU A 34 3.72 1.15 -9.32
C LEU A 34 2.96 1.70 -8.10
N ASP A 35 1.86 2.41 -8.32
CA ASP A 35 1.05 2.95 -7.22
C ASP A 35 0.22 1.86 -6.53
N GLU A 36 -0.32 0.90 -7.28
CA GLU A 36 -0.96 -0.29 -6.71
C GLU A 36 0.02 -1.16 -5.90
N LEU A 37 1.27 -1.26 -6.36
CA LEU A 37 2.32 -1.90 -5.55
C LEU A 37 2.60 -1.14 -4.26
N ARG A 38 2.67 0.19 -4.32
CA ARG A 38 2.81 1.04 -3.12
C ARG A 38 1.64 0.86 -2.15
N HIS A 39 0.41 0.80 -2.67
CA HIS A 39 -0.79 0.51 -1.89
C HIS A 39 -0.74 -0.88 -1.25
N SER A 40 -0.26 -1.88 -1.99
CA SER A 40 -0.13 -3.26 -1.49
C SER A 40 0.88 -3.35 -0.36
N TYR A 41 2.06 -2.71 -0.50
CA TYR A 41 3.07 -2.62 0.55
C TYR A 41 2.50 -2.00 1.83
N ALA A 42 1.90 -0.82 1.72
CA ALA A 42 1.35 -0.11 2.87
C ALA A 42 0.22 -0.88 3.56
N SER A 43 -0.68 -1.47 2.77
CA SER A 43 -1.80 -2.28 3.29
C SER A 43 -1.30 -3.48 4.08
N THR A 44 -0.29 -4.19 3.57
CA THR A 44 0.31 -5.35 4.25
C THR A 44 1.00 -4.93 5.55
N MET A 45 1.79 -3.85 5.53
CA MET A 45 2.46 -3.34 6.73
C MET A 45 1.47 -2.97 7.82
N VAL A 46 0.41 -2.23 7.49
CA VAL A 46 -0.59 -1.81 8.46
C VAL A 46 -1.37 -3.00 9.02
N ARG A 47 -1.77 -3.98 8.18
CA ARG A 47 -2.41 -5.22 8.65
C ARG A 47 -1.53 -6.03 9.59
N ASN A 48 -0.21 -6.00 9.38
CA ASN A 48 0.76 -6.66 10.26
C ASN A 48 1.03 -5.88 11.55
N GLY A 49 0.31 -4.78 11.80
CA GLY A 49 0.41 -3.99 13.03
C GLY A 49 1.49 -2.91 13.01
N ALA A 50 2.08 -2.61 11.86
CA ALA A 50 3.03 -1.50 11.77
C ALA A 50 2.32 -0.16 12.08
N PRO A 51 2.91 0.71 12.91
CA PRO A 51 2.31 2.01 13.20
C PRO A 51 2.19 2.88 11.93
N LEU A 52 1.05 3.54 11.75
CA LEU A 52 0.78 4.37 10.56
C LEU A 52 1.83 5.46 10.34
N ILE A 53 2.39 6.03 11.40
CA ILE A 53 3.46 7.03 11.31
C ILE A 53 4.72 6.46 10.64
N ILE A 54 5.07 5.21 10.95
CA ILE A 54 6.23 4.52 10.36
C ILE A 54 5.95 4.19 8.90
N VAL A 55 4.74 3.72 8.60
CA VAL A 55 4.34 3.44 7.21
C VAL A 55 4.32 4.73 6.38
N ALA A 56 3.80 5.84 6.91
CA ALA A 56 3.78 7.13 6.23
C ALA A 56 5.20 7.64 5.93
N GLN A 57 6.13 7.52 6.88
CA GLN A 57 7.54 7.88 6.68
C GLN A 57 8.21 7.00 5.62
N ALA A 58 7.99 5.68 5.66
CA ALA A 58 8.53 4.76 4.66
C ALA A 58 8.03 5.05 3.24
N LEU A 59 6.80 5.57 3.12
CA LEU A 59 6.21 6.02 1.85
C LEU A 59 6.73 7.39 1.39
N GLY A 60 7.51 8.10 2.22
CA GLY A 60 7.98 9.45 1.94
C GLY A 60 6.90 10.51 2.04
N HIS A 61 5.81 10.27 2.79
CA HIS A 61 4.80 11.30 3.02
C HIS A 61 5.35 12.38 3.95
N SER A 62 5.00 13.64 3.67
CA SER A 62 5.28 14.77 4.55
C SER A 62 4.40 14.79 5.81
N ASP A 63 3.24 14.13 5.75
CA ASP A 63 2.30 13.98 6.87
C ASP A 63 1.70 12.55 6.94
N THR A 64 1.04 12.24 8.05
CA THR A 64 0.32 10.97 8.20
C THR A 64 -1.08 11.00 7.62
N ARG A 65 -1.65 12.18 7.36
CA ARG A 65 -3.06 12.37 6.97
C ARG A 65 -3.43 11.54 5.74
N THR A 66 -2.54 11.46 4.77
CA THR A 66 -2.77 10.64 3.55
C THR A 66 -2.75 9.14 3.86
N ALA A 67 -1.85 8.69 4.74
CA ALA A 67 -1.77 7.28 5.15
C ALA A 67 -2.95 6.89 6.05
N GLU A 68 -3.35 7.75 6.97
CA GLU A 68 -4.50 7.57 7.86
C GLU A 68 -5.78 7.38 7.05
N LYS A 69 -6.07 8.31 6.13
CA LYS A 69 -7.27 8.23 5.27
C LYS A 69 -7.35 6.95 4.44
N ARG A 70 -6.20 6.39 4.03
CA ARG A 70 -6.15 5.24 3.13
C ARG A 70 -6.07 3.90 3.86
N TYR A 71 -5.38 3.85 4.99
CA TYR A 71 -4.98 2.57 5.62
C TYR A 71 -5.41 2.40 7.06
N ALA A 72 -5.91 3.42 7.77
CA ALA A 72 -6.20 3.28 9.20
C ALA A 72 -7.17 2.15 9.54
N GLN A 73 -8.17 1.92 8.68
CA GLN A 73 -9.12 0.82 8.79
C GLN A 73 -8.51 -0.58 8.66
N LEU A 74 -7.29 -0.69 8.15
CA LEU A 74 -6.57 -1.97 8.00
C LEU A 74 -5.78 -2.33 9.26
N ALA A 75 -5.63 -1.39 10.20
CA ALA A 75 -4.87 -1.63 11.42
C ALA A 75 -5.58 -2.68 12.29
N PRO A 76 -4.82 -3.57 12.96
CA PRO A 76 -5.38 -4.46 13.97
C PRO A 76 -6.22 -3.66 14.97
N SER A 77 -7.47 -4.09 15.16
CA SER A 77 -8.38 -3.43 16.09
C SER A 77 -8.26 -4.11 17.45
N TYR A 78 -7.55 -3.46 18.37
CA TYR A 78 -7.46 -3.91 19.76
C TYR A 78 -8.85 -4.13 20.38
N VAL A 79 -9.83 -3.28 20.02
CA VAL A 79 -11.22 -3.42 20.46
C VAL A 79 -11.84 -4.71 19.92
N ALA A 80 -11.75 -4.95 18.61
CA ALA A 80 -12.32 -6.15 18.00
C ALA A 80 -11.64 -7.42 18.51
N ASP A 81 -10.32 -7.39 18.67
CA ASP A 81 -9.53 -8.52 19.19
C ASP A 81 -9.89 -8.79 20.66
N THR A 82 -10.03 -7.75 21.48
CA THR A 82 -10.46 -7.87 22.88
C THR A 82 -11.88 -8.41 23.00
N ILE A 83 -12.82 -7.90 22.19
CA ILE A 83 -14.19 -8.43 22.15
C ILE A 83 -14.17 -9.90 21.74
N ARG A 84 -13.48 -10.29 20.67
CA ARG A 84 -13.40 -11.70 20.27
C ARG A 84 -12.79 -12.59 21.35
N ARG A 85 -11.80 -12.07 22.10
CA ARG A 85 -11.13 -12.81 23.18
C ARG A 85 -12.00 -12.97 24.43
N LEU A 86 -12.79 -11.97 24.77
CA LEU A 86 -13.55 -11.91 26.02
C LEU A 86 -15.05 -12.16 25.84
N ALA A 87 -15.54 -12.26 24.60
CA ALA A 87 -16.94 -12.50 24.33
C ALA A 87 -17.35 -13.84 24.97
N PRO A 88 -18.45 -13.85 25.75
CA PRO A 88 -18.96 -15.08 26.33
C PRO A 88 -19.39 -16.04 25.20
N ASP A 89 -19.21 -17.35 25.41
CA ASP A 89 -19.73 -18.37 24.48
C ASP A 89 -21.25 -18.43 24.65
N ILE A 90 -21.97 -17.68 23.81
CA ILE A 90 -23.44 -17.57 23.86
C ILE A 90 -24.12 -18.60 22.95
N ARG A 91 -23.48 -19.73 22.64
CA ARG A 91 -24.16 -20.84 21.99
C ARG A 91 -25.30 -21.31 22.90
N ARG A 92 -26.50 -20.87 22.56
CA ARG A 92 -27.75 -21.34 23.17
C ARG A 92 -27.93 -22.80 22.76
N ASP A 93 -28.00 -23.64 23.78
CA ASP A 93 -28.59 -24.96 23.78
C ASP A 93 -30.04 -24.95 23.27
#